data_AF-A0A090G7S7-F1
#
_entry.id   AF-A0A090G7S7-F1
#
_cell.length_a   1.000
_cell.length_b   1.000
_cell.length_c   1.000
_cell.angle_alpha   90.00
_cell.angle_beta   90.00
_cell.angle_gamma   90.00
#
_symmetry.space_group_name_H-M   'P 1'
#
loop_
_entity.id
_entity.type
_entity.pdbx_description
1 polymer ?
#
loop_
_entity_poly.entity_id
_entity_poly.type
_entity_poly.pdbx_seq_one_letter_code
_entity_poly.pdbx_strand_id
1 'polypeptide(L)'
;MGAGQRDFGHDAGPPVILKTAQEGVCSRLLDAGAYEIAMINDQHTTVKVPVGHGLKVGDMVALSPSHPCTTFDKWRLIYEIDENYNVVGAVETFF
;
A
#
# COMPACT_ATOMS: atom_id res chain seq x y z
N MET A 1 4.48 -7.63 4.84
CA MET A 1 3.22 -6.87 4.78
C MET A 1 2.13 -7.77 4.23
N GLY A 2 0.89 -7.64 4.71
CA GLY A 2 -0.26 -8.45 4.29
C GLY A 2 -0.95 -7.94 3.02
N ALA A 3 -0.15 -7.66 1.99
CA ALA A 3 -0.62 -7.32 0.64
C ALA A 3 0.32 -7.98 -0.36
N GLY A 4 -0.19 -8.50 -1.46
CA GLY A 4 0.57 -9.25 -2.46
C GLY A 4 0.04 -9.10 -3.88
N GLN A 5 0.34 -10.07 -4.74
CA GLN A 5 -0.08 -10.05 -6.15
C GLN A 5 -1.59 -9.98 -6.33
N ARG A 6 -2.37 -10.36 -5.31
CA ARG A 6 -3.84 -10.25 -5.33
C ARG A 6 -4.37 -8.85 -5.06
N ASP A 7 -3.52 -7.92 -4.59
CA ASP A 7 -3.95 -6.63 -4.07
C ASP A 7 -3.44 -5.44 -4.90
N PHE A 8 -2.33 -5.60 -5.65
CA PHE A 8 -1.80 -4.53 -6.50
C PHE A 8 -1.10 -5.06 -7.74
N GLY A 9 -1.17 -4.28 -8.83
CA GLY A 9 -0.39 -4.52 -10.05
C GLY A 9 1.10 -4.33 -9.80
N HIS A 10 1.92 -5.18 -10.43
CA HIS A 10 3.38 -5.12 -10.34
C HIS A 10 4.08 -5.33 -11.70
N ASP A 11 3.30 -5.35 -12.77
CA ASP A 11 3.72 -5.54 -14.16
C ASP A 11 4.52 -4.34 -14.67
N ALA A 12 4.18 -3.13 -14.23
CA ALA A 12 4.93 -1.90 -14.47
C ALA A 12 5.98 -1.60 -13.38
N GLY A 13 6.37 -2.61 -12.61
CA GLY A 13 7.28 -2.49 -11.46
C GLY A 13 6.58 -2.54 -10.11
N PRO A 14 7.33 -2.75 -9.02
CA PRO A 14 6.77 -2.89 -7.67
C PRO A 14 6.15 -1.57 -7.19
N PRO A 15 5.14 -1.60 -6.30
CA PRO A 15 4.60 -0.38 -5.72
C PRO A 15 5.63 0.33 -4.83
N VAL A 16 5.43 1.62 -4.61
CA VAL A 16 6.25 2.45 -3.73
C VAL A 16 5.56 2.58 -2.38
N ILE A 17 6.33 2.45 -1.29
CA ILE A 17 5.84 2.70 0.07
C ILE A 17 5.87 4.22 0.32
N LEU A 18 4.72 4.82 0.62
CA LEU A 18 4.60 6.27 0.79
C LEU A 18 4.51 6.73 2.24
N LYS A 19 3.66 6.06 3.03
CA LYS A 19 3.28 6.49 4.38
C LYS A 19 3.13 5.27 5.28
N THR A 20 3.18 5.52 6.57
CA THR A 20 2.83 4.56 7.60
C THR A 20 1.69 5.13 8.43
N ALA A 21 0.98 4.30 9.16
CA ALA A 21 0.07 4.76 10.20
C ALA A 21 0.18 3.83 11.41
N GLN A 22 0.21 4.44 12.59
CA GLN A 22 0.29 3.73 13.86
C GLN A 22 -0.93 4.15 14.69
N GLU A 23 -1.65 3.17 15.24
CA GLU A 23 -2.82 3.41 16.11
C GLU A 23 -3.88 4.33 15.47
N GLY A 24 -4.09 4.22 14.15
CA GLY A 24 -5.07 5.02 13.40
C GLY A 24 -4.59 6.44 13.06
N VAL A 25 -3.40 6.84 13.52
CA VAL A 25 -2.80 8.13 13.16
C VAL A 25 -1.89 7.92 11.96
N CYS A 26 -2.22 8.56 10.83
CA CYS A 26 -1.34 8.55 9.67
C CYS A 26 -0.05 9.29 10.01
N SER A 27 1.05 8.55 10.04
CA SER A 27 2.38 9.08 10.29
C SER A 27 3.04 9.55 9.00
N ARG A 28 4.17 10.23 9.20
CA ARG A 28 4.99 10.95 8.21
C ARG A 28 5.16 10.19 6.88
N LEU A 29 5.26 10.96 5.79
CA LEU A 29 5.82 10.47 4.53
C LEU A 29 7.18 9.81 4.79
N LEU A 30 7.36 8.61 4.27
CA LEU A 30 8.64 7.91 4.35
C LEU A 30 9.61 8.50 3.31
N ASP A 31 10.90 8.50 3.66
CA ASP A 31 11.93 8.92 2.70
C ASP A 31 11.93 7.95 1.52
N ALA A 32 11.71 8.50 0.32
CA ALA A 32 11.61 7.71 -0.90
C ALA A 32 12.90 6.90 -1.13
N GLY A 33 12.75 5.59 -1.33
CA GLY A 33 13.87 4.67 -1.53
C GLY A 33 14.49 4.09 -0.25
N ALA A 34 14.10 4.55 0.95
CA ALA A 34 14.55 3.92 2.19
C ALA A 34 13.92 2.52 2.42
N TYR A 35 12.74 2.29 1.84
CA TYR A 35 12.00 1.03 1.91
C TYR A 35 11.94 0.40 0.53
N GLU A 36 12.46 -0.82 0.39
CA GLU A 36 12.56 -1.53 -0.88
C GLU A 36 11.73 -2.81 -0.84
N ILE A 37 10.88 -3.02 -1.84
CA ILE A 37 10.18 -4.30 -2.00
C ILE A 37 11.17 -5.34 -2.53
N ALA A 38 11.43 -6.37 -1.72
CA ALA A 38 12.37 -7.43 -2.07
C ALA A 38 11.70 -8.64 -2.72
N MET A 39 10.45 -8.93 -2.35
CA MET A 39 9.70 -10.08 -2.86
C MET A 39 8.20 -9.85 -2.73
N ILE A 40 7.44 -10.26 -3.74
CA ILE A 40 5.98 -10.20 -3.78
C ILE A 40 5.45 -11.63 -3.98
N ASN A 41 4.75 -12.14 -2.98
CA ASN A 41 4.01 -13.40 -3.02
C ASN A 41 2.51 -13.12 -3.24
N ASP A 42 1.69 -14.17 -3.36
CA ASP A 42 0.25 -14.05 -3.60
C ASP A 42 -0.46 -13.09 -2.64
N GLN A 43 -0.20 -13.22 -1.34
CA GLN A 43 -0.89 -12.50 -0.26
C GLN A 43 0.06 -11.68 0.62
N HIS A 44 1.36 -11.71 0.33
CA HIS A 44 2.38 -11.13 1.20
C HIS A 44 3.51 -10.48 0.43
N THR A 45 3.98 -9.34 0.94
CA THR A 45 5.15 -8.63 0.40
C THR A 45 6.24 -8.53 1.45
N THR A 46 7.46 -8.93 1.09
CA THR A 46 8.66 -8.78 1.90
C THR A 46 9.34 -7.46 1.55
N VAL A 47 9.64 -6.66 2.58
CA VAL A 47 10.21 -5.32 2.44
C VAL A 47 11.54 -5.27 3.18
N LYS A 48 12.58 -4.74 2.54
CA LYS A 48 13.81 -4.31 3.21
C LYS A 48 13.55 -2.95 3.82
N VAL A 49 13.87 -2.83 5.10
CA VAL A 49 13.65 -1.63 5.91
C VAL A 49 14.98 -1.12 6.45
N PRO A 50 15.13 0.20 6.67
CA PRO A 50 16.35 0.74 7.26
C PRO A 50 16.46 0.33 8.73
N VAL A 51 17.69 0.31 9.26
CA VAL A 51 17.90 0.08 10.71
C VAL A 51 17.19 1.20 11.49
N GLY A 52 16.45 0.82 12.53
CA GLY A 52 15.70 1.78 13.35
C GLY A 52 14.42 2.33 12.69
N HIS A 53 13.89 1.66 11.65
CA HIS A 53 12.68 2.07 10.92
C HIS A 53 11.41 2.25 11.77
N GLY A 54 11.36 1.74 13.00
CA GLY A 54 10.28 2.00 13.96
C GLY A 54 8.91 1.36 13.66
N LEU A 55 8.77 0.58 12.58
CA LEU A 55 7.53 -0.15 12.27
C LEU A 55 7.34 -1.31 13.25
N LYS A 56 6.09 -1.51 13.66
CA LYS A 56 5.63 -2.60 14.52
C LYS A 56 4.60 -3.46 13.80
N VAL A 57 4.41 -4.68 14.30
CA VAL A 57 3.31 -5.54 13.84
C VAL A 57 1.98 -4.84 14.15
N GLY A 58 1.12 -4.73 13.13
CA GLY A 58 -0.17 -4.04 13.22
C GLY A 58 -0.16 -2.63 12.63
N ASP A 59 1.01 -2.04 12.38
CA ASP A 59 1.11 -0.76 11.69
C ASP A 59 0.60 -0.89 10.24
N MET A 60 -0.08 0.15 9.77
CA MET A 60 -0.54 0.23 8.38
C MET A 60 0.51 0.90 7.51
N VAL A 61 0.55 0.52 6.25
CA VAL A 61 1.48 1.06 5.25
C VAL A 61 0.69 1.41 4.00
N ALA A 62 0.86 2.63 3.50
CA ALA A 62 0.26 3.06 2.25
C ALA A 62 1.19 2.72 1.08
N LEU A 63 0.67 1.94 0.13
CA LEU A 63 1.35 1.58 -1.12
C LEU A 63 0.79 2.42 -2.26
N SER A 64 1.68 2.97 -3.08
CA SER A 64 1.35 3.59 -4.36
C SER A 64 1.70 2.62 -5.48
N PRO A 65 0.70 2.06 -6.18
CA PRO A 65 0.95 1.24 -7.35
C PRO A 65 1.70 2.03 -8.43
N SER A 66 2.70 1.42 -9.05
CA SER A 66 3.46 2.03 -10.15
C SER A 66 2.58 2.32 -11.36
N HIS A 67 1.58 1.49 -11.61
CA HIS A 67 0.53 1.75 -12.60
C HIS A 67 -0.84 1.49 -11.97
N PRO A 68 -1.60 2.54 -11.61
CA PRO A 68 -2.86 2.35 -10.89
C PRO A 68 -3.85 1.51 -11.69
N CYS A 69 -3.91 1.66 -13.02
CA CYS A 69 -4.88 0.94 -13.85
C CYS A 69 -4.74 -0.59 -13.78
N THR A 70 -3.55 -1.13 -13.47
CA THR A 70 -3.31 -2.60 -13.36
C THR A 70 -3.59 -3.12 -11.94
N THR A 71 -4.14 -2.26 -11.09
CA THR A 71 -4.61 -2.57 -9.74
C THR A 71 -6.14 -2.54 -9.66
N PHE A 72 -6.83 -1.76 -10.50
CA PHE A 72 -8.30 -1.62 -10.44
C PHE A 72 -9.03 -2.95 -10.60
N ASP A 73 -8.55 -3.83 -11.47
CA ASP A 73 -9.15 -5.16 -11.73
C ASP A 73 -9.03 -6.13 -10.54
N LYS A 74 -8.19 -5.80 -9.55
CA LYS A 74 -7.99 -6.62 -8.35
C LYS A 74 -9.00 -6.32 -7.25
N TRP A 75 -9.69 -5.19 -7.32
CA TRP A 75 -10.57 -4.68 -6.27
C TRP A 75 -11.98 -4.50 -6.78
N ARG A 76 -12.92 -5.33 -6.30
CA ARG A 76 -14.36 -5.17 -6.61
C ARG A 76 -14.95 -3.84 -6.13
N LEU A 77 -14.39 -3.28 -5.07
CA LEU A 77 -14.83 -2.05 -4.44
C LEU A 77 -13.61 -1.24 -4.00
N ILE A 78 -13.55 0.03 -4.40
CA ILE A 78 -12.48 0.98 -4.04
C ILE A 78 -13.12 2.11 -3.24
N TYR A 79 -12.58 2.43 -2.07
CA TYR A 79 -13.11 3.52 -1.24
C TYR A 79 -12.54 4.88 -1.64
N GLU A 80 -13.40 5.89 -1.65
CA GLU A 80 -13.02 7.29 -1.76
C GLU A 80 -12.87 7.88 -0.36
N ILE A 81 -11.81 8.66 -0.13
CA ILE A 81 -11.51 9.26 1.17
C ILE A 81 -11.35 10.77 1.08
N ASP A 82 -11.69 11.47 2.18
CA ASP A 82 -11.35 12.89 2.36
C ASP A 82 -9.89 13.07 2.86
N GLU A 83 -9.48 14.32 3.07
CA GLU A 83 -8.14 14.67 3.57
C GLU A 83 -7.85 14.15 4.99
N ASN A 84 -8.90 13.80 5.75
CA ASN A 84 -8.82 13.25 7.10
C ASN A 84 -8.89 11.72 7.11
N TYR A 85 -8.82 11.07 5.94
CA TYR A 85 -8.92 9.62 5.78
C TYR A 85 -10.29 9.02 6.16
N ASN A 86 -11.35 9.83 6.19
CA ASN A 86 -12.71 9.30 6.34
C ASN A 86 -13.19 8.77 4.98
N VAL A 87 -13.88 7.62 5.00
CA VAL A 87 -14.55 7.11 3.80
C VAL A 87 -15.75 7.99 3.49
N VAL A 88 -15.75 8.61 2.32
CA VAL A 88 -16.82 9.49 1.84
C VAL A 88 -17.62 8.89 0.68
N GLY A 89 -17.12 7.81 0.09
CA GLY A 89 -17.74 7.15 -1.05
C GLY A 89 -17.10 5.80 -1.36
N ALA A 90 -17.65 5.13 -2.37
CA ALA A 90 -17.09 3.89 -2.89
C ALA A 90 -17.40 3.74 -4.38
N VAL A 91 -16.42 3.22 -5.12
CA VAL A 91 -16.49 2.93 -6.54
C VAL A 91 -16.50 1.42 -6.72
N GLU A 92 -17.59 0.88 -7.26
CA GLU A 92 -17.66 -0.51 -7.69
C GLU A 92 -17.01 -0.67 -9.07
N THR A 93 -16.23 -1.73 -9.24
CA THR A 93 -15.57 -2.04 -10.51
C THR A 93 -16.19 -3.26 -11.18
N PHE A 94 -16.23 -3.27 -12.51
CA PHE A 94 -16.84 -4.36 -13.30
C PHE A 94 -15.80 -4.94 -14.27
N PHE A 95 -14.99 -5.88 -13.76
CA PHE A 95 -13.94 -6.61 -14.50
C PHE A 95 -14.23 -8.11 -14.56
#